data_AF-A0A4Y9R6A6-F1
#
_entry.id   AF-A0A4Y9R6A6-F1
#
_cell.length_a   1.000
_cell.length_b   1.000
_cell.length_c   1.000
_cell.angle_alpha   90.00
_cell.angle_beta   90.00
_cell.angle_gamma   90.00
#
_symmetry.space_group_name_H-M   'P 1'
#
loop_
_entity.id
_entity.type
_entity.pdbx_description
1 polymer ?
#
loop_
_entity_poly.entity_id
_entity_poly.type
_entity_poly.pdbx_seq_one_letter_code
_entity_poly.pdbx_strand_id
1 'polypeptide(L)'
;MTEPSQQPTTPPGWFRLWSAVGIAGAVVALIGMIALLIPAPTASFGWVAYQPLAETVFLPSPLPTPTAIWGALAITVGLIVVAFSAGFLVGRRTGSAGSE
;
A
#
# COMPACT_ATOMS: atom_id res chain seq x y z
N MET A 1 -41.70 31.28 14.04
CA MET A 1 -40.36 31.10 13.45
C MET A 1 -39.75 29.87 14.11
N THR A 2 -39.90 28.70 13.50
CA THR A 2 -39.31 27.45 13.99
C THR A 2 -37.95 27.28 13.31
N GLU A 3 -36.86 27.34 14.07
CA GLU A 3 -35.52 27.05 13.55
C GLU A 3 -35.45 25.61 13.03
N PRO A 4 -34.88 25.38 11.84
CA PRO A 4 -34.63 24.03 11.35
C PRO A 4 -33.53 23.42 12.21
N SER A 5 -33.88 22.37 12.96
CA SER A 5 -32.95 21.58 13.74
C SER A 5 -31.84 21.04 12.84
N GLN A 6 -30.63 21.61 12.99
CA GLN A 6 -29.41 21.11 12.34
C GLN A 6 -29.13 19.71 12.88
N GLN A 7 -29.64 18.68 12.20
CA GLN A 7 -29.30 17.29 12.51
C GLN A 7 -27.79 17.13 12.35
N PRO A 8 -27.06 16.66 13.38
CA PRO A 8 -25.65 16.37 13.25
C PRO A 8 -25.46 15.33 12.15
N THR A 9 -24.89 15.73 11.02
CA THR A 9 -24.59 14.86 9.87
C THR A 9 -23.38 14.00 10.19
N THR A 10 -23.48 13.19 11.24
CA THR A 10 -22.41 12.27 11.60
C THR A 10 -22.59 11.04 10.71
N PRO A 11 -21.65 10.74 9.80
CA PRO A 11 -21.77 9.56 8.97
C PRO A 11 -21.83 8.31 9.86
N PRO A 12 -22.62 7.30 9.46
CA PRO A 12 -22.83 6.11 10.28
C PRO A 12 -21.51 5.43 10.62
N GLY A 13 -21.36 4.92 11.85
CA GLY A 13 -20.10 4.42 12.38
C GLY A 13 -19.42 3.34 11.52
N TRP A 14 -20.22 2.52 10.83
CA TRP A 14 -19.71 1.52 9.89
C TRP A 14 -18.97 2.18 8.70
N PHE A 15 -19.48 3.29 8.16
CA PHE A 15 -18.86 4.00 7.05
C PHE A 15 -17.49 4.57 7.44
N ARG A 16 -17.37 5.06 8.68
CA ARG A 16 -16.11 5.54 9.25
C ARG A 16 -15.10 4.41 9.41
N LEU A 17 -15.54 3.25 9.89
CA LEU A 17 -14.67 2.07 10.05
C LEU A 17 -14.09 1.60 8.71
N TRP A 18 -14.93 1.41 7.70
CA TRP A 18 -14.46 0.93 6.39
C TRP A 18 -13.62 1.96 5.63
N SER A 19 -13.91 3.25 5.81
CA SER A 19 -13.04 4.31 5.30
C SER A 19 -11.66 4.28 5.96
N ALA A 20 -11.60 4.09 7.28
CA ALA A 20 -10.33 3.96 8.00
C ALA A 20 -9.53 2.73 7.55
N VAL A 21 -10.20 1.60 7.30
CA VAL A 21 -9.56 0.38 6.75
C VAL A 21 -8.98 0.65 5.36
N GLY A 22 -9.71 1.32 4.48
CA GLY A 22 -9.22 1.70 3.15
C GLY A 22 -8.00 2.63 3.22
N ILE A 23 -8.03 3.64 4.11
CA ILE A 23 -6.90 4.55 4.33
C ILE A 23 -5.67 3.79 4.86
N ALA A 24 -5.86 2.89 5.82
CA ALA A 24 -4.77 2.06 6.34
C ALA A 24 -4.16 1.18 5.24
N GLY A 25 -4.99 0.56 4.38
CA GLY A 25 -4.52 -0.19 3.22
C GLY A 25 -3.69 0.65 2.25
N ALA A 26 -4.11 1.89 1.98
CA ALA A 26 -3.38 2.82 1.13
C ALA A 26 -2.02 3.22 1.73
N VAL A 27 -1.95 3.45 3.05
CA VAL A 27 -0.70 3.72 3.76
C VAL A 27 0.25 2.54 3.65
N VAL A 28 -0.23 1.31 3.84
CA VAL A 28 0.58 0.08 3.68
C VAL A 28 1.11 -0.05 2.26
N ALA A 29 0.27 0.21 1.24
CA ALA A 29 0.71 0.18 -0.14
C ALA A 29 1.79 1.24 -0.44
N LEU A 30 1.64 2.44 0.12
CA LEU A 30 2.62 3.51 -0.02
C LEU A 30 3.96 3.14 0.63
N ILE A 31 3.94 2.53 1.82
CA ILE A 31 5.15 2.04 2.49
C ILE A 31 5.86 0.98 1.63
N GLY A 32 5.10 0.03 1.06
CA GLY A 32 5.67 -0.97 0.16
C GLY A 32 6.28 -0.36 -1.11
N MET A 33 5.64 0.67 -1.67
CA MET A 33 6.17 1.42 -2.81
C MET A 33 7.47 2.14 -2.47
N ILE A 34 7.53 2.83 -1.33
CA ILE A 34 8.75 3.49 -0.86
C ILE A 34 9.86 2.46 -0.67
N ALA A 35 9.57 1.29 -0.09
CA ALA A 35 10.56 0.23 0.09
C ALA A 35 11.15 -0.30 -1.23
N LEU A 36 10.35 -0.35 -2.31
CA LEU A 36 10.83 -0.70 -3.65
C LEU A 36 11.72 0.38 -4.28
N LEU A 37 11.52 1.65 -3.90
CA LEU A 37 12.29 2.78 -4.41
C LEU A 37 13.62 2.98 -3.69
N ILE A 38 13.85 2.33 -2.54
CA ILE A 38 15.12 2.43 -1.82
C ILE A 38 16.19 1.65 -2.62
N PRO A 39 17.24 2.33 -3.12
CA PRO A 39 18.32 1.66 -3.84
C PRO A 39 18.97 0.62 -2.95
N ALA A 40 19.08 -0.61 -3.46
CA ALA A 40 19.87 -1.64 -2.79
C ALA A 40 21.31 -1.12 -2.63
N PRO A 41 21.97 -1.34 -1.47
CA PRO A 41 23.33 -0.89 -1.25
C PRO A 41 24.24 -1.42 -2.36
N THR A 42 24.74 -0.50 -3.18
CA THR A 42 25.70 -0.79 -4.24
C THR A 42 27.05 -1.03 -3.58
N ALA A 43 27.70 -2.15 -3.88
CA ALA A 43 29.01 -2.47 -3.34
C ALA A 43 30.02 -1.40 -3.81
N SER A 44 30.40 -0.49 -2.92
CA SER A 44 31.44 0.51 -3.18
C SER A 44 32.81 -0.12 -2.91
N PHE A 45 33.47 -0.54 -3.99
CA PHE A 45 34.85 -1.03 -3.91
C PHE A 45 35.78 0.17 -3.68
N GLY A 46 36.43 0.20 -2.51
CA GLY A 46 37.44 1.19 -2.20
C GLY A 46 38.68 1.07 -3.09
N TRP A 47 39.44 2.15 -3.19
CA TRP A 47 40.64 2.31 -4.04
C TRP A 47 41.76 1.25 -3.86
N VAL A 48 41.63 0.34 -2.89
CA VAL A 48 42.68 -0.64 -2.53
C VAL A 48 42.25 -2.10 -2.78
N ALA A 49 41.18 -2.35 -3.55
CA ALA A 49 40.65 -3.70 -3.81
C ALA A 49 40.81 -4.21 -5.26
N TYR A 50 41.73 -3.66 -6.05
CA TYR A 50 42.11 -4.19 -7.38
C TYR A 50 43.01 -5.44 -7.29
N GLN A 51 42.67 -6.39 -6.42
CA GLN A 51 43.21 -7.76 -6.43
C GLN A 51 42.11 -8.70 -6.93
N PRO A 52 42.44 -9.81 -7.62
CA PRO A 52 41.66 -10.43 -8.69
C PRO A 52 40.28 -10.94 -8.23
N LEU A 53 39.36 -10.00 -8.08
CA LEU A 53 37.91 -10.21 -8.02
C LEU A 53 37.28 -9.93 -9.39
N ALA A 54 38.12 -9.85 -10.44
CA ALA A 54 37.72 -9.73 -11.84
C ALA A 54 37.32 -11.08 -12.47
N GLU A 55 37.60 -12.22 -11.83
CA GLU A 55 37.18 -13.54 -12.34
C GLU A 55 35.77 -13.96 -11.88
N THR A 56 35.28 -13.42 -10.76
CA THR A 56 33.88 -13.62 -10.37
C THR A 56 33.12 -12.35 -10.70
N VAL A 57 32.55 -12.31 -11.90
CA VAL A 57 31.55 -11.31 -12.27
C VAL A 57 30.55 -11.24 -11.12
N PHE A 58 30.51 -10.12 -10.39
CA PHE A 58 29.39 -9.80 -9.50
C PHE A 58 28.18 -9.58 -10.39
N LEU A 59 27.62 -10.67 -10.89
CA LEU A 59 26.32 -10.66 -11.52
C LEU A 59 25.36 -10.27 -10.41
N PRO A 60 24.61 -9.16 -10.55
CA PRO A 60 23.50 -8.90 -9.65
C PRO A 60 22.65 -10.17 -9.67
N SER A 61 22.47 -10.77 -8.49
CA SER A 61 21.67 -11.99 -8.35
C SER A 61 20.33 -11.73 -9.04
N PRO A 62 19.85 -12.64 -9.93
CA PRO A 62 18.54 -12.49 -10.55
C PRO A 62 17.41 -12.57 -9.52
N LEU A 63 17.72 -12.97 -8.28
CA LEU A 63 16.76 -13.03 -7.20
C LEU A 63 16.51 -11.63 -6.64
N PRO A 64 15.25 -11.20 -6.52
CA PRO A 64 14.90 -9.92 -5.91
C PRO A 64 15.43 -9.86 -4.47
N THR A 65 15.89 -8.67 -4.06
CA THR A 65 16.35 -8.45 -2.69
C THR A 65 15.22 -8.76 -1.69
N PRO A 66 15.51 -9.20 -0.46
CA PRO A 66 14.48 -9.43 0.55
C PRO A 66 13.58 -8.20 0.77
N THR A 67 14.15 -7.00 0.68
CA THR A 67 13.41 -5.73 0.75
C THR A 67 12.42 -5.57 -0.41
N ALA A 68 12.81 -5.99 -1.62
CA ALA A 68 11.93 -5.94 -2.78
C ALA A 68 10.76 -6.93 -2.68
N ILE A 69 11.00 -8.12 -2.14
CA ILE A 69 9.95 -9.14 -1.90
C ILE A 69 8.93 -8.61 -0.89
N TRP A 70 9.39 -8.09 0.25
CA TRP A 70 8.49 -7.51 1.26
C TRP A 70 7.76 -6.27 0.77
N GLY A 71 8.42 -5.42 -0.02
CA GLY A 71 7.79 -4.26 -0.66
C GLY A 71 6.67 -4.67 -1.62
N ALA A 72 6.91 -5.65 -2.49
CA ALA A 72 5.91 -6.17 -3.41
C ALA A 72 4.72 -6.81 -2.70
N LEU A 73 4.98 -7.58 -1.63
CA LEU A 73 3.92 -8.15 -0.79
C LEU A 73 3.07 -7.06 -0.13
N ALA A 74 3.70 -6.04 0.47
CA ALA A 74 3.00 -4.94 1.12
C ALA A 74 2.12 -4.15 0.13
N ILE A 75 2.61 -3.88 -1.08
CA ILE A 75 1.81 -3.23 -2.14
C ILE A 75 0.61 -4.09 -2.52
N THR A 76 0.82 -5.38 -2.76
CA THR A 76 -0.24 -6.29 -3.21
C THR A 76 -1.35 -6.39 -2.19
N VAL A 77 -0.99 -6.60 -0.91
CA VAL A 77 -1.96 -6.69 0.20
C VAL A 77 -2.68 -5.36 0.40
N GLY A 78 -1.95 -4.24 0.37
CA GLY A 78 -2.54 -2.90 0.51
C GLY A 78 -3.57 -2.60 -0.59
N LEU A 79 -3.27 -2.94 -1.84
CA LEU A 79 -4.20 -2.76 -2.96
C LEU A 79 -5.45 -3.64 -2.84
N ILE A 80 -5.32 -4.90 -2.40
CA ILE A 80 -6.46 -5.79 -2.18
C ILE A 80 -7.40 -5.20 -1.12
N VAL A 81 -6.85 -4.72 0.00
CA VAL A 81 -7.63 -4.10 1.08
C VAL A 81 -8.34 -2.84 0.58
N VAL A 82 -7.64 -1.99 -0.18
CA VAL A 82 -8.23 -0.78 -0.77
C VAL A 82 -9.37 -1.14 -1.73
N ALA A 83 -9.14 -2.05 -2.68
CA ALA A 83 -10.14 -2.46 -3.66
C ALA A 83 -11.37 -3.09 -3.00
N PHE A 84 -11.16 -3.94 -1.99
CA PHE A 84 -12.24 -4.57 -1.25
C PHE A 84 -13.04 -3.55 -0.43
N SER A 85 -12.37 -2.62 0.27
CA SER A 85 -13.04 -1.57 1.05
C SER A 85 -13.86 -0.65 0.16
N ALA A 86 -13.33 -0.27 -1.02
CA ALA A 86 -14.04 0.54 -2.00
C ALA A 86 -15.26 -0.19 -2.56
N GLY A 87 -15.09 -1.46 -2.97
CA GLY A 87 -16.20 -2.29 -3.45
C GLY A 87 -17.30 -2.51 -2.41
N PHE A 88 -16.93 -2.72 -1.15
CA PHE A 88 -17.87 -2.88 -0.05
C PHE A 88 -18.63 -1.59 0.26
N LEU A 89 -17.97 -0.43 0.22
CA LEU A 89 -18.60 0.87 0.39
C LEU A 89 -19.60 1.18 -0.74
N VAL A 90 -19.25 0.85 -1.99
CA VAL A 90 -20.11 1.08 -3.16
C VAL A 90 -21.29 0.11 -3.17
N GLY A 91 -21.05 -1.19 -2.95
CA GLY A 91 -22.10 -2.22 -2.98
C GLY A 91 -23.23 -1.99 -1.96
N ARG A 92 -22.91 -1.46 -0.77
CA ARG A 92 -23.92 -1.16 0.25
C ARG A 92 -24.70 0.14 0.01
N ARG A 93 -24.20 1.02 -0.87
CA ARG A 93 -24.94 2.23 -1.29
C ARG A 93 -25.99 1.88 -2.36
N THR A 94 -25.71 0.87 -3.18
CA THR A 94 -26.62 0.42 -4.24
C THR A 94 -27.64 -0.62 -3.75
N GLY A 95 -27.32 -1.40 -2.70
CA GLY A 95 -28.26 -2.38 -2.12
C GLY A 95 -29.52 -1.77 -1.49
N SER A 96 -29.52 -0.47 -1.17
CA SER A 96 -30.71 0.24 -0.65
C SER A 96 -31.62 0.80 -1.75
N ALA A 97 -31.22 0.69 -3.02
CA ALA A 97 -31.98 1.19 -4.17
C ALA A 97 -32.65 0.07 -4.98
N GLY A 98 -32.64 -1.18 -4.47
CA GLY A 98 -33.15 -2.37 -5.16
C GLY A 98 -34.36 -3.03 -4.47
N SER A 99 -35.14 -2.28 -3.69
CA SER A 99 -36.44 -2.72 -3.19
C SER A 99 -37.55 -1.87 -3.81
N GLU A 100 -37.82 -2.12 -5.09
CA GLU A 100 -39.07 -1.72 -5.77
C GLU A 100 -39.75 -2.99 -6.30
#